data_AF-A0A453LMQ1-F1
#
_entry.id   AF-A0A453LMQ1-F1
#
_cell.length_a   1.000
_cell.length_b   1.000
_cell.length_c   1.000
_cell.angle_alpha   90.00
_cell.angle_beta   90.00
_cell.angle_gamma   90.00
#
_symmetry.space_group_name_H-M   'P 1'
#
loop_
_entity.id
_entity.type
_entity.pdbx_description
1 polymer ?
#
loop_
_entity_poly.entity_id
_entity_poly.type
_entity_poly.pdbx_seq_one_letter_code
_entity_poly.pdbx_strand_id
1 'polypeptide(L)'
;GKKSSEMCSLEFRLRREAEKIILKPNSSASAMAMATFAATPALLSTPPLNPPAPPVRPHPPRASPRLRLRLRIPRRRPVTAPAAAHAASSLSSARGDPREAEAAVAELLRDHGASPEDAAAIAARAPGYAAMLADGVRELDELGLWASWSAGAGARAGAEMGALGFGRKVYFMGRSRRDGAVVPLVESLGVRLSSAKLIAPYVAAEGLPVLIRRVSGHGIR
;
A
#
# COMPACT_ATOMS: atom_id res chain seq x y z
N GLY A 1 -1.11 12.29 -7.65
CA GLY A 1 -0.28 12.45 -6.44
C GLY A 1 -1.14 12.68 -5.22
N LYS A 2 -1.48 13.93 -4.90
CA LYS A 2 -2.16 14.34 -3.66
C LYS A 2 -3.53 13.67 -3.38
N LYS A 3 -4.39 13.54 -4.40
CA LYS A 3 -5.73 12.92 -4.22
C LYS A 3 -5.71 11.46 -3.77
N SER A 4 -4.68 10.69 -4.12
CA SER A 4 -4.58 9.28 -3.73
C SER A 4 -4.08 9.09 -2.29
N SER A 5 -3.36 10.08 -1.75
CA SER A 5 -2.94 10.10 -0.34
C SER A 5 -4.11 10.54 0.55
N GLU A 6 -4.81 11.62 0.18
CA GLU A 6 -5.96 12.12 0.93
C GLU A 6 -7.12 11.13 0.98
N MET A 7 -7.41 10.43 -0.13
CA MET A 7 -8.46 9.41 -0.17
C MET A 7 -8.11 8.20 0.72
N CYS A 8 -6.82 7.88 0.85
CA CYS A 8 -6.35 6.83 1.75
C CYS A 8 -6.49 7.25 3.22
N SER A 9 -6.22 8.52 3.55
CA SER A 9 -6.42 9.07 4.90
C SER A 9 -7.90 9.24 5.27
N LEU A 10 -8.77 9.60 4.34
CA LEU A 10 -10.22 9.76 4.55
C LEU A 10 -10.92 8.41 4.77
N GLU A 11 -10.60 7.40 3.97
CA GLU A 11 -11.08 6.02 4.17
C GLU A 11 -10.62 5.46 5.53
N PHE A 12 -9.40 5.80 5.96
CA PHE A 12 -8.87 5.39 7.26
C PHE A 12 -9.59 6.07 8.43
N ARG A 13 -9.94 7.36 8.28
CA ARG A 13 -10.66 8.14 9.29
C ARG A 13 -12.14 7.71 9.42
N LEU A 14 -12.80 7.44 8.30
CA LEU A 14 -14.19 6.96 8.26
C LEU A 14 -14.34 5.55 8.84
N ARG A 15 -13.35 4.67 8.65
CA ARG A 15 -13.38 3.31 9.21
C ARG A 15 -13.11 3.25 10.72
N ARG A 16 -12.28 4.13 11.29
CA ARG A 16 -12.10 4.20 12.75
C ARG A 16 -13.37 4.67 13.47
N GLU A 17 -14.14 5.58 12.86
CA GLU A 17 -15.41 6.01 13.44
C GLU A 17 -16.44 4.88 13.45
N ALA A 18 -16.44 4.01 12.42
CA ALA A 18 -17.30 2.83 12.37
C ALA A 18 -16.95 1.76 13.43
N GLU A 19 -15.67 1.53 13.72
CA GLU A 19 -15.23 0.60 14.79
C GLU A 19 -15.56 1.12 16.20
N LYS A 20 -15.62 2.44 16.38
CA LYS A 20 -15.98 3.09 17.64
C LYS A 20 -17.46 2.86 18.02
N ILE A 21 -18.32 2.56 17.05
CA ILE A 21 -19.76 2.34 17.26
C ILE A 21 -20.06 0.87 17.62
N ILE A 22 -19.17 -0.07 17.29
CA ILE A 22 -19.41 -1.53 17.43
C ILE A 22 -18.97 -2.07 18.81
N LEU A 23 -18.07 -1.39 19.52
CA LEU A 23 -17.62 -1.80 20.85
C LEU A 23 -18.41 -1.13 21.98
N LYS A 24 -19.65 -1.58 22.15
CA LYS A 24 -20.42 -1.38 23.40
C LYS A 24 -20.84 -2.77 23.90
N PRO A 25 -20.25 -3.30 24.99
CA PRO A 25 -20.64 -4.58 25.53
C PRO A 25 -21.86 -4.39 26.43
N ASN A 26 -23.02 -4.87 26.00
CA ASN A 26 -24.16 -5.13 26.86
C ASN A 26 -24.23 -6.63 27.14
N SER A 27 -23.83 -6.99 28.35
CA SER A 27 -23.97 -8.33 28.91
C SER A 27 -25.22 -8.35 29.79
N SER A 28 -26.25 -9.12 29.41
CA SER A 28 -27.04 -9.92 30.36
C SER A 28 -28.01 -10.89 29.68
N ALA A 29 -28.08 -12.08 30.31
CA ALA A 29 -29.24 -12.96 30.51
C ALA A 29 -29.78 -13.85 29.37
N SER A 30 -29.56 -15.15 29.58
CA SER A 30 -30.41 -16.32 29.29
C SER A 30 -31.88 -16.07 28.96
N ALA A 31 -32.41 -16.81 27.97
CA ALA A 31 -33.45 -17.83 28.18
C ALA A 31 -33.82 -18.56 26.88
N MET A 32 -34.26 -19.81 27.06
CA MET A 32 -34.78 -20.79 26.09
C MET A 32 -35.76 -20.24 25.04
N ALA A 33 -35.76 -20.85 23.84
CA ALA A 33 -36.96 -21.53 23.31
C ALA A 33 -36.65 -22.30 22.01
N MET A 34 -37.18 -23.52 21.98
CA MET A 34 -37.26 -24.46 20.86
C MET A 34 -38.18 -23.94 19.75
N ALA A 35 -37.91 -24.32 18.50
CA ALA A 35 -38.82 -25.11 17.65
C ALA A 35 -38.54 -24.90 16.16
N THR A 36 -38.16 -26.01 15.52
CA THR A 36 -38.55 -26.45 14.17
C THR A 36 -39.55 -25.59 13.39
N PHE A 37 -39.18 -25.22 12.17
CA PHE A 37 -40.08 -25.40 11.01
C PHE A 37 -39.29 -25.71 9.74
N ALA A 38 -39.84 -26.66 9.00
CA ALA A 38 -39.29 -27.31 7.83
C ALA A 38 -39.57 -26.55 6.52
N ALA A 39 -39.04 -27.14 5.44
CA ALA A 39 -39.59 -27.18 4.08
C ALA A 39 -38.98 -26.24 3.00
N THR A 40 -38.02 -26.80 2.26
CA THR A 40 -38.05 -27.12 0.80
C THR A 40 -38.38 -26.05 -0.28
N PRO A 41 -37.95 -26.26 -1.55
CA PRO A 41 -37.15 -25.28 -2.30
C PRO A 41 -37.85 -24.77 -3.59
N ALA A 42 -37.02 -24.18 -4.48
CA ALA A 42 -37.23 -23.96 -5.92
C ALA A 42 -37.80 -22.56 -6.27
N LEU A 43 -37.51 -21.88 -7.39
CA LEU A 43 -36.96 -22.18 -8.71
C LEU A 43 -36.36 -20.89 -9.33
N LEU A 44 -35.46 -21.07 -10.31
CA LEU A 44 -35.21 -20.26 -11.52
C LEU A 44 -35.33 -18.72 -11.46
N SER A 45 -34.23 -18.01 -11.78
CA SER A 45 -34.23 -17.14 -12.97
C SER A 45 -32.82 -16.65 -13.34
N THR A 46 -32.40 -16.99 -14.56
CA THR A 46 -31.23 -16.47 -15.28
C THR A 46 -31.45 -15.04 -15.81
N PRO A 47 -30.39 -14.29 -16.15
CA PRO A 47 -30.45 -12.84 -16.37
C PRO A 47 -30.78 -12.46 -17.83
N PRO A 48 -31.28 -11.23 -18.08
CA PRO A 48 -31.15 -10.57 -19.38
C PRO A 48 -30.14 -9.41 -19.28
N LEU A 49 -29.07 -9.47 -20.07
CA LEU A 49 -28.94 -8.84 -21.40
C LEU A 49 -28.57 -7.34 -21.35
N ASN A 50 -27.27 -7.15 -21.60
CA ASN A 50 -26.59 -5.98 -22.11
C ASN A 50 -27.35 -5.28 -23.26
N PRO A 51 -27.46 -3.95 -23.26
CA PRO A 51 -27.66 -3.17 -24.48
C PRO A 51 -26.40 -2.38 -24.92
N PRO A 52 -26.22 -2.18 -26.24
CA PRO A 52 -24.95 -1.85 -26.90
C PRO A 52 -24.50 -0.38 -26.82
N ALA A 53 -23.19 -0.18 -26.97
CA ALA A 53 -22.52 1.11 -27.08
C ALA A 53 -22.88 1.88 -28.37
N PRO A 54 -23.02 3.21 -28.31
CA PRO A 54 -23.16 4.04 -29.51
C PRO A 54 -21.79 4.39 -30.16
N PRO A 55 -21.78 4.65 -31.48
CA PRO A 55 -20.59 4.60 -32.33
C PRO A 55 -19.67 5.82 -32.26
N VAL A 56 -18.40 5.52 -32.52
CA VAL A 56 -17.25 6.41 -32.76
C VAL A 56 -17.58 7.47 -33.81
N ARG A 57 -17.36 8.75 -33.49
CA ARG A 57 -17.16 9.81 -34.48
C ARG A 57 -15.69 10.28 -34.46
N PRO A 58 -15.00 10.29 -35.61
CA PRO A 58 -13.65 10.81 -35.70
C PRO A 58 -13.68 12.34 -35.67
N HIS A 59 -13.05 12.94 -34.65
CA HIS A 59 -12.78 14.37 -34.62
C HIS A 59 -11.51 14.68 -35.43
N PRO A 60 -11.52 15.70 -36.31
CA PRO A 60 -10.33 16.09 -37.06
C PRO A 60 -9.26 16.70 -36.15
N PRO A 61 -7.96 16.56 -36.48
CA PRO A 61 -6.86 17.03 -35.65
C PRO A 61 -6.81 18.57 -35.66
N ARG A 62 -7.13 19.18 -34.52
CA ARG A 62 -6.98 20.62 -34.32
C ARG A 62 -5.51 20.93 -34.06
N ALA A 63 -4.90 21.65 -35.01
CA ALA A 63 -3.52 22.10 -34.99
C ALA A 63 -3.14 22.79 -33.66
N SER A 64 -2.05 22.35 -33.05
CA SER A 64 -1.43 23.05 -31.93
C SER A 64 -0.53 24.17 -32.46
N PRO A 65 -0.65 25.43 -31.98
CA PRO A 65 0.33 26.46 -32.30
C PRO A 65 1.66 26.14 -31.61
N ARG A 66 2.72 25.97 -32.40
CA ARG A 66 4.10 25.83 -31.90
C ARG A 66 4.57 27.17 -31.35
N LEU A 67 4.42 27.39 -30.05
CA LEU A 67 5.14 28.46 -29.35
C LEU A 67 6.62 28.04 -29.22
N ARG A 68 7.46 28.52 -30.16
CA ARG A 68 8.92 28.43 -30.05
C ARG A 68 9.41 29.48 -29.04
N LEU A 69 9.39 29.17 -27.76
CA LEU A 69 10.20 29.92 -26.79
C LEU A 69 11.67 29.53 -26.97
N ARG A 70 12.44 30.40 -27.63
CA ARG A 70 13.91 30.34 -27.61
C ARG A 70 14.39 30.86 -26.26
N LEU A 71 14.49 29.98 -25.27
CA LEU A 71 15.25 30.26 -24.06
C LEU A 71 16.75 30.14 -24.40
N ARG A 72 17.42 31.30 -24.49
CA ARG A 72 18.88 31.40 -24.49
C ARG A 72 19.38 30.84 -23.15
N ILE A 73 19.98 29.66 -23.19
CA ILE A 73 20.71 29.07 -22.07
C ILE A 73 22.07 29.78 -21.97
N PRO A 74 22.40 30.52 -20.89
CA PRO A 74 23.77 30.94 -20.67
C PRO A 74 24.61 29.72 -20.33
N ARG A 75 25.66 29.47 -21.12
CA ARG A 75 26.70 28.49 -20.85
C ARG A 75 27.35 28.80 -19.49
N ARG A 76 27.04 28.00 -18.47
CA ARG A 76 27.82 27.99 -17.23
C ARG A 76 29.10 27.19 -17.48
N ARG A 77 30.24 27.86 -17.28
CA ARG A 77 31.58 27.26 -17.23
C ARG A 77 31.63 26.21 -16.10
N PRO A 78 32.41 25.13 -16.24
CA PRO A 78 32.64 24.20 -15.14
C PRO A 78 33.53 24.89 -14.09
N VAL A 79 32.97 25.14 -12.90
CA VAL A 79 33.76 25.41 -11.71
C VAL A 79 33.95 24.06 -11.02
N THR A 80 35.19 23.59 -11.00
CA THR A 80 35.63 22.47 -10.17
C THR A 80 35.43 22.81 -8.70
N ALA A 81 34.49 22.12 -8.04
CA ALA A 81 34.33 22.17 -6.60
C ALA A 81 34.03 20.74 -6.07
N PRO A 82 34.96 20.08 -5.37
CA PRO A 82 34.68 18.84 -4.68
C PRO A 82 34.13 19.16 -3.29
N ALA A 83 32.80 19.29 -3.18
CA ALA A 83 32.13 19.40 -1.87
C ALA A 83 30.70 18.83 -1.84
N ALA A 84 30.13 18.43 -2.99
CA ALA A 84 28.76 17.95 -3.07
C ALA A 84 28.58 16.47 -2.64
N ALA A 85 29.67 15.69 -2.56
CA ALA A 85 29.58 14.27 -2.21
C ALA A 85 29.23 14.03 -0.74
N HIS A 86 29.80 14.82 0.19
CA HIS A 86 29.51 14.67 1.63
C HIS A 86 28.11 15.18 2.02
N ALA A 87 27.63 16.26 1.37
CA ALA A 87 26.27 16.76 1.61
C ALA A 87 25.19 15.79 1.08
N ALA A 88 25.45 15.11 -0.04
CA ALA A 88 24.55 14.09 -0.57
C ALA A 88 24.48 12.84 0.34
N SER A 89 25.61 12.42 0.92
CA SER A 89 25.65 11.28 1.86
C SER A 89 24.91 11.56 3.18
N SER A 90 25.05 12.77 3.74
CA SER A 90 24.31 13.14 4.97
C SER A 90 22.80 13.31 4.73
N LEU A 91 22.40 13.82 3.56
CA LEU A 91 20.98 13.88 3.17
C LEU A 91 20.41 12.50 2.79
N SER A 92 21.24 11.58 2.30
CA SER A 92 20.83 10.20 2.02
C SER A 92 20.60 9.42 3.32
N SER A 93 21.44 9.63 4.34
CA SER A 93 21.26 9.02 5.66
C SER A 93 20.01 9.54 6.39
N ALA A 94 19.62 10.80 6.16
CA ALA A 94 18.38 11.37 6.70
C ALA A 94 17.10 10.94 5.94
N ARG A 95 17.24 10.38 4.73
CA ARG A 95 16.11 9.98 3.87
C ARG A 95 15.63 8.53 4.09
N GLY A 96 16.29 7.79 4.99
CA GLY A 96 16.08 6.36 5.16
C GLY A 96 16.74 5.55 4.03
N ASP A 97 17.42 4.47 4.39
CA ASP A 97 18.10 3.62 3.40
C ASP A 97 17.05 2.76 2.66
N PRO A 98 17.00 2.77 1.31
CA PRO A 98 16.13 1.87 0.55
C PRO A 98 16.33 0.39 0.93
N ARG A 99 17.54 -0.03 1.32
CA ARG A 99 17.81 -1.40 1.78
C ARG A 99 17.13 -1.71 3.11
N GLU A 100 17.05 -0.74 4.00
CA GLU A 100 16.36 -0.89 5.27
C GLU A 100 14.84 -1.02 5.06
N ALA A 101 14.29 -0.28 4.08
CA ALA A 101 12.90 -0.41 3.68
C ALA A 101 12.60 -1.79 3.06
N GLU A 102 13.48 -2.29 2.18
CA GLU A 102 13.38 -3.65 1.63
C GLU A 102 13.44 -4.72 2.72
N ALA A 103 14.39 -4.60 3.66
CA ALA A 103 14.52 -5.52 4.79
C ALA A 103 13.26 -5.52 5.67
N ALA A 104 12.69 -4.34 5.94
CA ALA A 104 11.44 -4.20 6.67
C ALA A 104 10.24 -4.86 5.95
N VAL A 105 10.19 -4.78 4.61
CA VAL A 105 9.20 -5.50 3.80
C VAL A 105 9.42 -7.02 3.85
N ALA A 106 10.66 -7.49 3.85
CA ALA A 106 10.97 -8.90 4.05
C ALA A 106 10.55 -9.39 5.44
N GLU A 107 10.73 -8.58 6.50
CA GLU A 107 10.17 -8.89 7.82
C GLU A 107 8.64 -8.99 7.79
N LEU A 108 7.97 -8.02 7.15
CA LEU A 108 6.51 -8.02 7.00
C LEU A 108 6.01 -9.29 6.29
N LEU A 109 6.67 -9.72 5.23
CA LEU A 109 6.32 -10.94 4.48
C LEU A 109 6.47 -12.20 5.33
N ARG A 110 7.53 -12.29 6.15
CA ARG A 110 7.74 -13.41 7.08
C ARG A 110 6.63 -13.50 8.12
N ASP A 111 6.18 -12.36 8.65
CA ASP A 111 5.06 -12.33 9.59
C ASP A 111 3.73 -12.80 8.98
N HIS A 112 3.61 -12.74 7.65
CA HIS A 112 2.47 -13.26 6.89
C HIS A 112 2.70 -14.70 6.39
N GLY A 113 3.76 -15.37 6.85
CA GLY A 113 4.03 -16.78 6.61
C GLY A 113 4.89 -17.10 5.39
N ALA A 114 5.56 -16.12 4.79
CA ALA A 114 6.56 -16.39 3.75
C ALA A 114 7.84 -16.99 4.34
N SER A 115 8.46 -17.92 3.61
CA SER A 115 9.82 -18.41 3.91
C SER A 115 10.82 -17.23 3.91
N PRO A 116 11.90 -17.24 4.72
CA PRO A 116 12.90 -16.18 4.70
C PRO A 116 13.50 -15.93 3.31
N GLU A 117 13.70 -16.99 2.52
CA GLU A 117 14.22 -16.90 1.15
C GLU A 117 13.22 -16.23 0.20
N ASP A 118 11.96 -16.68 0.22
CA ASP A 118 10.88 -16.11 -0.59
C ASP A 118 10.62 -14.66 -0.21
N ALA A 119 10.62 -14.35 1.09
CA ALA A 119 10.41 -13.00 1.59
C ALA A 119 11.49 -12.03 1.09
N ALA A 120 12.76 -12.44 1.14
CA ALA A 120 13.87 -11.64 0.62
C ALA A 120 13.78 -11.47 -0.90
N ALA A 121 13.47 -12.54 -1.64
CA ALA A 121 13.33 -12.50 -3.09
C ALA A 121 12.15 -11.61 -3.55
N ILE A 122 11.00 -11.71 -2.88
CA ILE A 122 9.82 -10.89 -3.16
C ILE A 122 10.11 -9.43 -2.84
N ALA A 123 10.70 -9.13 -1.68
CA ALA A 123 11.03 -7.77 -1.28
C ALA A 123 12.00 -7.10 -2.27
N ALA A 124 13.06 -7.81 -2.69
CA ALA A 124 14.02 -7.31 -3.67
C ALA A 124 13.40 -7.04 -5.05
N ARG A 125 12.33 -7.77 -5.40
CA ARG A 125 11.58 -7.62 -6.66
C ARG A 125 10.40 -6.64 -6.58
N ALA A 126 10.11 -6.09 -5.41
CA ALA A 126 9.02 -5.15 -5.17
C ALA A 126 9.52 -3.79 -4.63
N PRO A 127 10.43 -3.10 -5.35
CA PRO A 127 11.02 -1.84 -4.88
C PRO A 127 9.99 -0.70 -4.80
N GLY A 128 8.93 -0.72 -5.61
CA GLY A 128 7.88 0.29 -5.57
C GLY A 128 7.08 0.25 -4.28
N TYR A 129 6.75 -0.94 -3.79
CA TYR A 129 6.09 -1.09 -2.49
C TYR A 129 6.95 -0.56 -1.34
N ALA A 130 8.24 -0.96 -1.31
CA ALA A 130 9.19 -0.49 -0.30
C ALA A 130 9.35 1.04 -0.34
N ALA A 131 9.50 1.63 -1.53
CA ALA A 131 9.58 3.08 -1.71
C ALA A 131 8.31 3.80 -1.27
N MET A 132 7.13 3.25 -1.58
CA MET A 132 5.85 3.83 -1.15
C MET A 132 5.72 3.86 0.38
N LEU A 133 6.17 2.81 1.07
CA LEU A 133 6.18 2.82 2.55
C LEU A 133 7.21 3.81 3.08
N ALA A 134 8.42 3.82 2.53
CA ALA A 134 9.47 4.78 2.89
C ALA A 134 9.01 6.24 2.74
N ASP A 135 8.32 6.56 1.63
CA ASP A 135 7.79 7.90 1.39
C ASP A 135 6.73 8.28 2.45
N GLY A 136 5.85 7.35 2.81
CA GLY A 136 4.87 7.59 3.88
C GLY A 136 5.55 7.77 5.25
N VAL A 137 6.62 7.02 5.52
CA VAL A 137 7.39 7.16 6.76
C VAL A 137 8.02 8.54 6.85
N ARG A 138 8.64 8.98 5.75
CA ARG A 138 9.24 10.30 5.63
C ARG A 138 8.19 11.40 5.80
N GLU A 139 7.04 11.28 5.16
CA GLU A 139 5.95 12.26 5.28
C GLU A 139 5.50 12.41 6.75
N LEU A 140 5.42 11.32 7.51
CA LEU A 140 5.07 11.37 8.93
C LEU A 140 6.20 11.90 9.82
N ASP A 141 7.46 11.61 9.50
CA ASP A 141 8.62 12.14 10.22
C ASP A 141 8.75 13.65 10.01
N GLU A 142 8.58 14.13 8.77
CA GLU A 142 8.60 15.56 8.42
C GLU A 142 7.50 16.34 9.15
N LEU A 143 6.33 15.72 9.33
CA LEU A 143 5.20 16.33 10.03
C LEU A 143 5.20 16.08 11.56
N GLY A 144 6.15 15.29 12.08
CA GLY A 144 6.19 14.90 13.50
C GLY A 144 4.95 14.12 13.97
N LEU A 145 4.26 13.42 13.06
CA LEU A 145 2.95 12.80 13.31
C LEU A 145 3.03 11.34 13.78
N TRP A 146 4.23 10.77 13.92
CA TRP A 146 4.38 9.39 14.40
C TRP A 146 3.81 9.19 15.81
N ALA A 147 3.90 10.19 16.68
CA ALA A 147 3.35 10.12 18.03
C ALA A 147 1.82 10.11 18.06
N SER A 148 1.17 10.62 17.01
CA SER A 148 -0.29 10.63 16.86
C SER A 148 -0.81 9.55 15.91
N TRP A 149 0.07 8.86 15.18
CA TRP A 149 -0.28 7.79 14.22
C TRP A 149 -1.04 6.64 14.90
N SER A 150 -0.62 6.24 16.10
CA SER A 150 -1.29 5.22 16.92
C SER A 150 -2.31 5.82 17.88
N ALA A 151 -3.14 6.77 17.44
CA ALA A 151 -4.24 7.33 18.24
C ALA A 151 -5.14 6.19 18.79
N GLY A 152 -4.90 5.81 20.06
CA GLY A 152 -5.46 4.62 20.70
C GLY A 152 -4.50 3.94 21.69
N ALA A 153 -3.19 4.09 21.51
CA ALA A 153 -2.17 3.47 22.37
C ALA A 153 -1.69 4.36 23.54
N GLY A 154 -2.25 5.57 23.67
CA GLY A 154 -1.82 6.56 24.67
C GLY A 154 -0.56 7.33 24.28
N ALA A 155 -0.30 8.46 24.95
CA ALA A 155 0.80 9.37 24.61
C ALA A 155 2.20 8.71 24.70
N ARG A 156 2.37 7.74 25.60
CA ARG A 156 3.63 7.02 25.79
C ARG A 156 3.96 6.08 24.62
N ALA A 157 3.00 5.28 24.18
CA ALA A 157 3.19 4.40 23.02
C ALA A 157 3.37 5.20 21.72
N GLY A 158 2.74 6.37 21.62
CA GLY A 158 3.00 7.33 20.55
C GLY A 158 4.45 7.82 20.54
N ALA A 159 4.97 8.25 21.69
CA ALA A 159 6.37 8.67 21.81
C ALA A 159 7.35 7.54 21.47
N GLU A 160 7.08 6.31 21.92
CA GLU A 160 7.87 5.11 21.58
C GLU A 160 7.85 4.86 20.07
N MET A 161 6.69 4.99 19.40
CA MET A 161 6.56 4.87 17.94
C MET A 161 7.36 5.95 17.19
N GLY A 162 7.35 7.20 17.69
CA GLY A 162 8.13 8.30 17.12
C GLY A 162 9.64 8.10 17.23
N ALA A 163 10.10 7.43 18.29
CA ALA A 163 11.50 7.12 18.54
C ALA A 163 12.02 5.89 17.78
N LEU A 164 11.15 5.12 17.12
CA LEU A 164 11.57 3.96 16.34
C LEU A 164 12.48 4.35 15.17
N GLY A 165 13.42 3.45 14.85
CA GLY A 165 14.22 3.53 13.63
C GLY A 165 13.36 3.44 12.37
N PHE A 166 13.91 3.92 11.26
CA PHE A 166 13.25 4.02 9.96
C PHE A 166 12.67 2.67 9.49
N GLY A 167 13.45 1.59 9.53
CA GLY A 167 12.98 0.26 9.11
C GLY A 167 11.81 -0.25 9.95
N ARG A 168 11.81 0.02 11.26
CA ARG A 168 10.69 -0.35 12.12
C ARG A 168 9.43 0.46 11.79
N LYS A 169 9.58 1.75 11.50
CA LYS A 169 8.49 2.59 11.01
C LYS A 169 7.93 2.09 9.67
N VAL A 170 8.79 1.70 8.72
CA VAL A 170 8.38 1.07 7.44
C VAL A 170 7.59 -0.20 7.69
N TYR A 171 8.09 -1.08 8.56
CA TYR A 171 7.41 -2.31 8.94
C TYR A 171 6.02 -2.04 9.53
N PHE A 172 5.90 -1.12 10.49
CA PHE A 172 4.59 -0.79 11.09
C PHE A 172 3.64 -0.15 10.09
N MET A 173 4.16 0.67 9.18
CA MET A 173 3.38 1.24 8.10
C MET A 173 2.81 0.16 7.18
N GLY A 174 3.63 -0.82 6.79
CA GLY A 174 3.20 -1.98 6.02
C GLY A 174 2.18 -2.83 6.79
N ARG A 175 2.44 -3.13 8.06
CA ARG A 175 1.55 -3.93 8.93
C ARG A 175 0.17 -3.30 9.13
N SER A 176 0.08 -1.98 9.11
CA SER A 176 -1.20 -1.27 9.24
C SER A 176 -2.11 -1.39 8.01
N ARG A 177 -1.58 -1.90 6.88
CA ARG A 177 -2.35 -2.04 5.64
C ARG A 177 -3.17 -3.32 5.65
N ARG A 178 -4.34 -3.24 5.01
CA ARG A 178 -5.26 -4.39 4.82
C ARG A 178 -4.88 -5.26 3.62
N ASP A 179 -3.70 -5.07 3.06
CA ASP A 179 -3.25 -5.82 1.88
C ASP A 179 -2.62 -7.17 2.22
N GLY A 180 -2.42 -7.50 3.50
CA GLY A 180 -1.93 -8.79 3.96
C GLY A 180 -0.55 -9.15 3.39
N ALA A 181 0.27 -8.13 3.11
CA ALA A 181 1.54 -8.25 2.40
C ALA A 181 1.45 -8.88 0.99
N VAL A 182 0.27 -8.87 0.37
CA VAL A 182 0.06 -9.43 -0.98
C VAL A 182 0.43 -8.44 -2.09
N VAL A 183 0.38 -7.13 -1.83
CA VAL A 183 0.83 -6.12 -2.81
C VAL A 183 2.30 -6.32 -3.23
N PRO A 184 3.28 -6.47 -2.32
CA PRO A 184 4.66 -6.73 -2.74
C PRO A 184 4.81 -8.07 -3.46
N LEU A 185 4.03 -9.11 -3.11
CA LEU A 185 4.00 -10.34 -3.90
C LEU A 185 3.56 -10.07 -5.34
N VAL A 186 2.42 -9.42 -5.55
CA VAL A 186 1.89 -9.15 -6.90
C VAL A 186 2.83 -8.24 -7.70
N GLU A 187 3.45 -7.25 -7.06
CA GLU A 187 4.48 -6.42 -7.69
C GLU A 187 5.70 -7.24 -8.13
N SER A 188 6.16 -8.18 -7.30
CA SER A 188 7.30 -9.04 -7.62
C SER A 188 7.09 -9.88 -8.90
N LEU A 189 5.82 -10.15 -9.27
CA LEU A 189 5.43 -10.83 -10.50
C LEU A 189 5.51 -9.93 -11.75
N GLY A 190 5.93 -8.67 -11.60
CA GLY A 190 6.06 -7.71 -12.69
C GLY A 190 4.82 -6.81 -12.89
N VAL A 191 3.83 -6.92 -12.00
CA VAL A 191 2.66 -6.02 -12.04
C VAL A 191 3.05 -4.66 -11.48
N ARG A 192 2.73 -3.57 -12.17
CA ARG A 192 2.98 -2.22 -11.65
C ARG A 192 2.28 -2.02 -10.31
N LEU A 193 2.95 -1.36 -9.36
CA LEU A 193 2.43 -1.07 -8.02
C LEU A 193 0.99 -0.52 -8.02
N SER A 194 0.66 0.40 -8.93
CA SER A 194 -0.69 0.97 -9.05
C SER A 194 -1.76 -0.10 -9.29
N SER A 195 -1.46 -1.08 -10.13
CA SER A 195 -2.35 -2.18 -10.46
C SER A 195 -2.31 -3.28 -9.39
N ALA A 196 -1.13 -3.56 -8.82
CA ALA A 196 -0.97 -4.51 -7.72
C ALA A 196 -1.85 -4.14 -6.52
N LYS A 197 -1.94 -2.85 -6.18
CA LYS A 197 -2.83 -2.34 -5.11
C LYS A 197 -4.32 -2.57 -5.36
N LEU A 198 -4.73 -2.65 -6.63
CA LEU A 198 -6.13 -2.94 -6.99
C LEU A 198 -6.41 -4.44 -6.97
N ILE A 199 -5.42 -5.27 -7.34
CA ILE A 199 -5.56 -6.73 -7.41
C ILE A 199 -5.47 -7.37 -6.02
N ALA A 200 -4.54 -6.90 -5.19
CA ALA A 200 -4.21 -7.53 -3.91
C ALA A 200 -5.42 -7.80 -2.99
N PRO A 201 -6.40 -6.88 -2.82
CA PRO A 201 -7.56 -7.14 -1.98
C PRO A 201 -8.40 -8.34 -2.43
N TYR A 202 -8.44 -8.63 -3.73
CA TYR A 202 -9.22 -9.76 -4.27
C TYR A 202 -8.56 -11.11 -4.03
N VAL A 203 -7.24 -11.14 -3.94
CA VAL A 203 -6.47 -12.37 -3.73
C VAL A 203 -6.02 -12.54 -2.27
N ALA A 204 -6.08 -11.50 -1.45
CA ALA A 204 -5.64 -11.51 -0.06
C ALA A 204 -6.38 -12.55 0.81
N ALA A 205 -7.62 -12.90 0.46
CA ALA A 205 -8.42 -13.90 1.18
C ALA A 205 -7.81 -15.32 1.14
N GLU A 206 -7.01 -15.64 0.13
CA GLU A 206 -6.35 -16.94 -0.02
C GLU A 206 -5.14 -17.10 0.92
N GLY A 207 -4.60 -15.99 1.42
CA GLY A 207 -3.41 -15.95 2.26
C GLY A 207 -2.09 -16.00 1.47
N LEU A 208 -1.09 -15.28 1.98
CA LEU A 208 0.22 -15.13 1.33
C LEU A 208 0.94 -16.47 1.03
N PRO A 209 1.00 -17.46 1.97
CA PRO A 209 1.73 -18.70 1.71
C PRO A 209 1.11 -19.55 0.59
N VAL A 210 -0.23 -19.54 0.50
CA VAL A 210 -0.96 -20.25 -0.55
C VAL A 210 -0.67 -19.64 -1.91
N LEU A 211 -0.66 -18.30 -2.00
CA LEU A 211 -0.34 -17.58 -3.23
C LEU A 211 1.12 -17.84 -3.67
N ILE A 212 2.10 -17.76 -2.76
CA ILE A 212 3.52 -18.03 -3.07
C ILE A 212 3.67 -19.44 -3.66
N ARG A 213 3.03 -20.44 -3.06
CA ARG A 213 3.08 -21.83 -3.56
C ARG A 213 2.46 -21.97 -4.95
N ARG A 214 1.34 -21.30 -5.22
CA ARG A 214 0.66 -21.35 -6.53
C ARG A 214 1.51 -20.71 -7.62
N VAL A 215 2.11 -19.55 -7.35
CA VAL A 215 2.97 -18.85 -8.31
C VAL A 215 4.25 -19.65 -8.57
N SER A 216 4.88 -20.17 -7.52
CA SER A 216 6.12 -20.95 -7.64
C SER A 216 5.90 -22.30 -8.33
N GLY A 217 4.74 -22.93 -8.11
CA GLY A 217 4.37 -24.20 -8.73
C GLY A 217 4.01 -24.10 -10.21
N HIS A 218 3.71 -22.89 -10.73
CA HIS A 218 3.37 -22.66 -12.14
C HIS A 218 4.56 -22.26 -13.02
N GLY A 219 5.80 -22.29 -12.49
CA GLY A 219 6.99 -22.22 -13.33
C GLY A 219 7.09 -20.96 -14.18
N ILE A 220 7.10 -19.78 -13.55
CA ILE A 220 7.64 -18.58 -14.19
C ILE A 220 9.06 -18.40 -13.66
N ARG A 221 10.00 -19.13 -14.29
CA ARG A 221 11.45 -18.86 -14.22
C ARG A 221 11.83 -17.97 -15.38
#